data_AF-A0A1J5UKY5-F1
#
_entry.id   AF-A0A1J5UKY5-F1
#
_cell.length_a   1.000
_cell.length_b   1.000
_cell.length_c   1.000
_cell.angle_alpha   90.00
_cell.angle_beta   90.00
_cell.angle_gamma   90.00
#
_symmetry.space_group_name_H-M   'P 1'
#
loop_
_entity.id
_entity.type
_entity.pdbx_description
1 polymer ?
#
loop_
_entity_poly.entity_id
_entity_poly.type
_entity_poly.pdbx_seq_one_letter_code
_entity_poly.pdbx_strand_id
1 'polypeptide(L)'
;MFKVIFTPFFLTLFIVGCATQPKIQYIYSNPNIPNENKSTQWLIDRGECTQQSHKLLLPARMPCLGSGYSKGYCIGRQNELIAEAQNARQQVFDGCMAKLGYKKEVKLIE
;
A
#
# COMPACT_ATOMS: atom_id res chain seq x y z
N MET A 1 -62.19 5.71 -23.27
CA MET A 1 -61.26 6.83 -23.02
C MET A 1 -61.25 7.09 -21.51
N PHE A 2 -60.31 6.52 -20.78
CA PHE A 2 -60.00 6.85 -19.38
C PHE A 2 -58.50 6.62 -19.20
N LYS A 3 -57.81 7.67 -18.78
CA LYS A 3 -56.36 7.74 -18.61
C LYS A 3 -56.09 7.37 -17.15
N VAL A 4 -55.36 6.29 -16.89
CA VAL A 4 -54.85 5.97 -15.54
C VAL A 4 -53.34 6.14 -15.59
N ILE A 5 -52.89 7.15 -14.85
CA ILE A 5 -51.49 7.52 -14.68
C ILE A 5 -50.87 6.52 -13.71
N PHE A 6 -49.92 5.71 -14.18
CA PHE A 6 -49.17 4.78 -13.35
C PHE A 6 -47.93 5.52 -12.80
N THR A 7 -47.97 5.84 -11.52
CA THR A 7 -46.87 6.44 -10.75
C THR A 7 -45.72 5.44 -10.58
N PRO A 8 -44.45 5.83 -10.75
CA PRO A 8 -43.31 4.97 -10.45
C PRO A 8 -43.02 5.01 -8.94
N PHE A 9 -43.83 4.29 -8.15
CA PHE A 9 -43.51 4.00 -6.76
C PHE A 9 -42.65 2.75 -6.74
N PHE A 10 -41.32 2.89 -6.87
CA PHE A 10 -40.27 1.99 -6.36
C PHE A 10 -38.92 2.51 -6.87
N LEU A 11 -38.58 3.73 -6.45
CA LEU A 11 -37.18 4.19 -6.43
C LEU A 11 -36.55 3.55 -5.19
N THR A 12 -36.33 2.23 -5.23
CA THR A 12 -35.58 1.54 -4.19
C THR A 12 -34.16 2.06 -4.22
N LEU A 13 -33.83 2.87 -3.22
CA LEU A 13 -32.48 3.29 -2.86
C LEU A 13 -31.55 2.07 -2.87
N PHE A 14 -30.80 1.87 -3.95
CA PHE A 14 -29.52 1.19 -3.88
C PHE A 14 -28.51 2.20 -3.32
N ILE A 15 -28.55 2.41 -2.00
CA ILE A 15 -27.34 2.83 -1.29
C ILE A 15 -26.43 1.61 -1.35
N VAL A 16 -25.68 1.49 -2.46
CA VAL A 16 -24.50 0.65 -2.50
C VAL A 16 -23.59 1.25 -1.43
N GLY A 17 -23.60 0.66 -0.24
CA GLY A 17 -22.57 0.94 0.74
C GLY A 17 -21.25 0.75 0.02
N CYS A 18 -20.45 1.81 -0.07
CA CYS A 18 -19.03 1.66 -0.30
C CYS A 18 -18.54 0.79 0.84
N ALA A 19 -18.44 -0.53 0.62
CA ALA A 19 -17.71 -1.40 1.52
C ALA A 19 -16.29 -0.83 1.54
N THR A 20 -15.95 -0.16 2.65
CA THR A 20 -14.60 0.31 2.90
C THR A 20 -13.69 -0.88 2.67
N GLN A 21 -12.83 -0.81 1.66
CA GLN A 21 -11.91 -1.91 1.38
C GLN A 21 -11.07 -2.11 2.64
N PRO A 22 -11.00 -3.34 3.20
CA PRO A 22 -10.28 -3.57 4.42
C PRO A 22 -8.83 -3.12 4.22
N LYS A 23 -8.42 -2.13 5.01
CA LYS A 23 -7.09 -1.55 4.90
C LYS A 23 -6.13 -2.44 5.66
N ILE A 24 -5.14 -2.98 4.95
CA ILE A 24 -4.05 -3.70 5.60
C ILE A 24 -3.16 -2.67 6.28
N GLN A 25 -3.04 -2.74 7.61
CA GLN A 25 -2.10 -1.96 8.40
C GLN A 25 -0.98 -2.86 8.90
N TYR A 26 0.25 -2.45 8.63
CA TYR A 26 1.44 -3.07 9.22
C TYR A 26 1.76 -2.36 10.53
N ILE A 27 1.78 -3.13 11.61
CA ILE A 27 2.13 -2.66 12.95
C ILE A 27 3.45 -3.31 13.34
N TYR A 28 4.35 -2.52 13.92
CA TYR A 28 5.62 -3.02 14.43
C TYR A 28 5.66 -2.81 15.93
N SER A 29 6.03 -3.85 16.66
CA SER A 29 6.13 -3.82 18.12
C SER A 29 7.49 -4.38 18.55
N ASN A 30 8.15 -3.71 19.49
CA ASN A 30 9.38 -4.19 20.09
C ASN A 30 9.17 -4.30 21.62
N PRO A 31 9.14 -5.52 22.17
CA PRO A 31 8.88 -5.73 23.60
C PRO A 31 10.06 -5.27 24.49
N ASN A 32 11.24 -5.05 23.91
CA ASN A 32 12.45 -4.73 24.64
C ASN A 32 12.65 -3.23 24.89
N ILE A 33 11.80 -2.37 24.33
CA ILE A 33 11.92 -0.91 24.48
C ILE A 33 11.06 -0.45 25.67
N PRO A 34 11.64 0.25 26.67
CA PRO A 34 10.89 0.77 27.82
C PRO A 34 9.85 1.80 27.38
N ASN A 35 8.69 1.79 28.05
CA ASN A 35 7.48 2.48 27.61
C ASN A 35 7.67 4.00 27.46
N GLU A 36 8.48 4.61 28.32
CA GLU A 36 8.84 6.02 28.32
C GLU A 36 9.56 6.49 27.04
N ASN A 37 10.31 5.59 26.40
CA ASN A 37 11.13 5.90 25.22
C ASN A 37 10.60 5.27 23.93
N LYS A 38 9.50 4.50 23.98
CA LYS A 38 8.98 3.76 22.82
C LYS A 38 8.72 4.63 21.60
N SER A 39 8.13 5.81 21.78
CA SER A 39 7.78 6.69 20.66
C SER A 39 9.03 7.26 19.98
N THR A 40 9.99 7.75 20.77
CA THR A 40 11.23 8.34 20.27
C THR A 40 12.10 7.29 19.59
N GLN A 41 12.30 6.14 20.24
CA GLN A 41 13.11 5.04 19.68
C GLN A 41 12.48 4.50 18.39
N TRP A 42 11.14 4.36 18.36
CA TRP A 42 10.41 4.00 17.15
C TRP A 42 10.69 4.94 15.98
N LEU A 43 10.68 6.26 16.21
CA LEU A 43 10.94 7.24 15.15
C LEU A 43 12.37 7.16 14.63
N ILE A 44 13.35 6.96 15.52
CA ILE A 44 14.76 6.80 15.16
C ILE A 44 14.95 5.54 14.31
N ASP A 45 14.53 4.39 14.84
CA ASP A 45 14.70 3.08 14.20
C ASP A 45 13.99 3.04 12.84
N ARG A 46 12.76 3.58 12.77
CA ARG A 46 12.03 3.73 11.51
C ARG A 46 12.79 4.62 10.54
N GLY A 47 13.36 5.73 11.00
CA GLY A 47 14.13 6.66 10.18
C GLY A 47 15.35 5.98 9.55
N GLU A 48 16.13 5.26 10.36
CA GLU A 48 17.29 4.51 9.91
C GLU A 48 16.92 3.43 8.89
N CYS A 49 15.90 2.61 9.20
CA CYS A 49 15.47 1.54 8.30
C CYS A 49 14.86 2.07 7.00
N THR A 50 14.20 3.24 7.03
CA THR A 50 13.72 3.92 5.82
C THR A 50 14.90 4.41 4.97
N GLN A 51 15.94 4.96 5.60
CA GLN A 51 17.13 5.39 4.87
C GLN A 51 17.86 4.21 4.22
N GLN A 52 17.93 3.07 4.91
CA GLN A 52 18.52 1.83 4.37
C GLN A 52 17.72 1.29 3.19
N SER A 53 16.38 1.23 3.27
CA SER A 53 15.56 0.76 2.16
C SER A 53 15.59 1.68 0.95
N HIS A 54 15.76 2.99 1.15
CA HIS A 54 15.91 3.96 0.06
C HIS A 54 17.25 3.89 -0.69
N LYS A 55 18.30 3.33 -0.07
CA LYS A 55 19.57 3.05 -0.77
C LYS A 55 19.42 1.97 -1.84
N LEU A 56 18.34 1.17 -1.79
CA LEU A 56 17.99 0.25 -2.87
C LEU A 56 17.50 1.06 -4.09
N LEU A 57 18.43 1.25 -5.04
CA LEU A 57 18.13 1.73 -6.39
C LEU A 57 17.20 0.73 -7.07
N LEU A 58 16.00 1.18 -7.41
CA LEU A 58 15.00 0.41 -8.14
C LEU A 58 14.12 1.34 -8.98
N PRO A 59 13.54 0.81 -10.06
CA PRO A 59 14.16 0.32 -11.28
C PRO A 59 14.54 1.49 -12.20
N ALA A 60 15.52 1.24 -13.07
CA ALA A 60 15.89 2.12 -14.16
C ALA A 60 14.67 2.47 -15.03
N ARG A 61 14.55 3.73 -15.44
CA ARG A 61 13.60 4.16 -16.49
C ARG A 61 13.75 3.23 -17.68
N MET A 62 12.72 2.46 -18.02
CA MET A 62 12.67 1.78 -19.31
C MET A 62 12.51 2.84 -20.40
N PRO A 63 13.47 2.98 -21.34
CA PRO A 63 13.24 3.80 -22.51
C PRO A 63 12.21 3.05 -23.38
N CYS A 64 10.95 3.44 -23.23
CA CYS A 64 9.87 2.99 -24.12
C CYS A 64 9.90 3.72 -25.47
N LEU A 65 11.00 4.41 -25.77
CA LEU A 65 11.23 5.18 -26.98
C LEU A 65 12.05 4.31 -27.94
N GLY A 66 11.39 3.80 -28.98
CA GLY A 66 12.04 3.14 -30.13
C GLY A 66 11.78 1.65 -30.32
N SER A 67 11.01 0.99 -29.45
CA SER A 67 10.90 -0.49 -29.44
C SER A 67 9.66 -1.07 -30.14
N GLY A 68 8.83 -0.26 -30.80
CA GLY A 68 7.66 -0.74 -31.55
C GLY A 68 6.52 -1.33 -30.70
N TYR A 69 6.67 -1.39 -29.38
CA TYR A 69 5.62 -1.86 -28.47
C TYR A 69 4.53 -0.81 -28.26
N SER A 70 3.30 -1.28 -28.04
CA SER A 70 2.16 -0.41 -27.73
C SER A 70 2.37 0.31 -26.39
N LYS A 71 1.88 1.55 -26.29
CA LYS A 71 1.93 2.37 -25.07
C LYS A 71 1.36 1.63 -23.84
N GLY A 72 0.35 0.78 -24.03
CA GLY A 72 -0.25 -0.03 -22.97
C GLY A 72 0.70 -1.09 -22.40
N TYR A 73 1.46 -1.78 -23.25
CA TYR A 73 2.45 -2.77 -22.82
C TYR A 73 3.56 -2.12 -21.98
N CYS A 74 4.05 -0.97 -22.43
CA CYS A 74 5.07 -0.18 -21.75
C CYS A 74 4.63 0.28 -20.35
N ILE A 75 3.40 0.78 -20.23
CA ILE A 75 2.83 1.23 -18.93
C ILE A 75 2.64 0.03 -17.99
N GLY A 76 2.10 -1.08 -18.49
CA GLY A 76 1.92 -2.30 -17.68
C GLY A 76 3.23 -2.80 -17.08
N ARG A 77 4.28 -2.88 -17.90
CA ARG A 77 5.60 -3.31 -17.47
C ARG A 77 6.28 -2.33 -16.52
N GLN A 78 6.07 -1.03 -16.71
CA GLN A 78 6.55 -0.02 -15.77
C GLN A 78 5.89 -0.15 -14.39
N ASN A 79 4.58 -0.40 -14.36
CA ASN A 79 3.84 -0.58 -13.10
C ASN A 79 4.30 -1.83 -12.35
N GLU A 80 4.55 -2.93 -13.06
CA GLU A 80 5.10 -4.17 -12.48
C GLU A 80 6.46 -3.94 -11.86
N LEU A 81 7.38 -3.28 -12.58
CA LEU A 81 8.70 -2.94 -12.05
C LEU A 81 8.63 -2.01 -10.83
N ILE A 82 7.71 -1.04 -10.83
CA ILE A 82 7.47 -0.18 -9.65
C ILE A 82 6.95 -1.01 -8.46
N ALA A 83 6.06 -1.97 -8.69
CA ALA A 83 5.54 -2.82 -7.63
C ALA A 83 6.63 -3.74 -7.06
N GLU A 84 7.44 -4.37 -7.91
CA GLU A 84 8.60 -5.17 -7.50
C GLU A 84 9.59 -4.33 -6.69
N ALA A 85 9.86 -3.11 -7.14
CA ALA A 85 10.70 -2.17 -6.43
C ALA A 85 10.17 -1.83 -5.04
N GLN A 86 8.89 -1.49 -4.95
CA GLN A 86 8.27 -1.20 -3.65
C GLN A 86 8.33 -2.41 -2.73
N ASN A 87 8.11 -3.62 -3.26
CA ASN A 87 8.22 -4.85 -2.49
C ASN A 87 9.66 -5.08 -1.99
N ALA A 88 10.67 -4.93 -2.85
CA ALA A 88 12.07 -5.07 -2.47
C ALA A 88 12.49 -4.03 -1.41
N ARG A 89 12.03 -2.77 -1.51
CA ARG A 89 12.24 -1.77 -0.45
C ARG A 89 11.57 -2.16 0.85
N GLN A 90 10.34 -2.66 0.79
CA GLN A 90 9.61 -3.11 1.96
C GLN A 90 10.34 -4.28 2.64
N GLN A 91 10.88 -5.24 1.89
CA GLN A 91 11.64 -6.37 2.44
C GLN A 91 12.90 -5.91 3.17
N VAL A 92 13.63 -4.93 2.62
CA VAL A 92 14.82 -4.37 3.27
C VAL A 92 14.43 -3.62 4.55
N PHE A 93 13.35 -2.84 4.49
CA PHE A 93 12.81 -2.16 5.67
C PHE A 93 12.42 -3.18 6.76
N ASP A 94 11.64 -4.20 6.41
CA ASP A 94 11.19 -5.25 7.32
C ASP A 94 12.37 -5.98 7.96
N GLY A 95 13.40 -6.32 7.16
CA GLY A 95 14.61 -6.96 7.65
C GLY A 95 15.42 -6.09 8.60
N CYS A 96 15.49 -4.78 8.36
CA CYS A 96 16.12 -3.83 9.27
C CYS A 96 15.35 -3.75 10.59
N MET A 97 14.04 -3.58 10.55
CA MET A 97 13.19 -3.52 11.74
C MET A 97 13.29 -4.81 12.57
N ALA A 98 13.33 -5.97 11.91
CA ALA A 98 13.51 -7.26 12.58
C ALA A 98 14.87 -7.37 13.31
N LYS A 99 15.96 -6.86 12.72
CA LYS A 99 17.28 -6.83 13.37
C LYS A 99 17.29 -5.94 14.61
N LEU A 100 16.51 -4.86 14.60
CA LEU A 100 16.31 -3.98 15.75
C LEU A 100 15.37 -4.58 16.82
N GLY A 101 14.85 -5.79 16.59
CA GLY A 101 13.99 -6.51 17.55
C GLY A 101 12.49 -6.23 17.39
N TYR A 102 12.08 -5.54 16.32
CA TYR A 102 10.67 -5.33 16.04
C TYR A 102 10.04 -6.55 15.38
N LYS A 103 8.82 -6.88 15.81
CA LYS A 103 7.95 -7.88 15.20
C LYS A 103 6.90 -7.17 14.36
N LYS A 104 6.73 -7.63 13.13
CA LYS A 104 5.71 -7.14 12.20
C LYS A 104 4.41 -7.93 12.41
N GLU A 105 3.33 -7.21 12.69
CA GLU A 105 1.96 -7.72 12.73
C GLU A 105 1.17 -7.13 11.58
N VAL A 106 0.40 -7.96 10.90
CA VAL A 106 -0.51 -7.54 9.84
C VAL A 106 -1.91 -7.49 10.44
N LYS A 107 -2.50 -6.30 10.51
CA LYS A 107 -3.89 -6.14 10.95
C LYS A 107 -4.77 -5.72 9.78
N LEU A 108 -5.88 -6.42 9.62
CA LEU A 108 -6.99 -6.02 8.76
C LEU A 108 -7.84 -5.03 9.55
N ILE A 109 -8.05 -3.84 8.98
CA ILE A 109 -8.91 -2.82 9.56
C ILE A 109 -10.13 -2.68 8.64
N GLU A 110 -11.32 -2.83 9.22
CA GLU A 110 -12.62 -2.66 8.56
C GLU A 110 -13.05 -1.19 8.52
#